data_AF-A0A443E0R5-F1
#
_entry.id   AF-A0A443E0R5-F1
#
_cell.length_a   1.000
_cell.length_b   1.000
_cell.length_c   1.000
_cell.angle_alpha   90.00
_cell.angle_beta   90.00
_cell.angle_gamma   90.00
#
_symmetry.space_group_name_H-M   'P 1'
#
loop_
_entity.id
_entity.type
_entity.pdbx_description
1 polymer ?
#
loop_
_entity_poly.entity_id
_entity_poly.type
_entity_poly.pdbx_seq_one_letter_code
_entity_poly.pdbx_strand_id
1 'polypeptide(L)'
;MTASDYLLTRFGKLSLFRQTCVVVLAAIIGADTLTLVFYGIFFADRLLLDLFLTTVITVAVGFPLGYFILRQQLKLALMAAKLDRAARIDHLTSLANRKTFFEEAEAIVGSEAFKEGAVLFMDADHFKSINDTFGHAIGNAVLQEMGSVIRSSIRESDLAARIGGEEFAVFLVEAGRDKTLEVAERIRQNMRGVRRAVGIEDREITVSIGICLHGPGQTLDDILLRADQNLYVAKNRGRDCIVATTGFGPVFA
;
A
#
# COMPACT_ATOMS: atom_id res chain seq x y z
N MET A 1 4.71 21.39 -7.36
CA MET A 1 3.49 20.97 -8.08
C MET A 1 3.43 21.76 -9.37
N THR A 2 3.50 21.10 -10.53
CA THR A 2 3.55 21.83 -11.81
C THR A 2 2.17 22.41 -12.15
N ALA A 3 2.12 23.42 -13.02
CA ALA A 3 0.84 23.99 -13.49
C ALA A 3 -0.06 22.92 -14.14
N SER A 4 0.55 21.92 -14.80
CA SER A 4 -0.14 20.75 -15.37
C SER A 4 -0.80 19.89 -14.28
N ASP A 5 -0.07 19.58 -13.19
CA ASP A 5 -0.60 18.76 -12.09
C ASP A 5 -1.80 19.42 -11.38
N TYR A 6 -1.76 20.75 -11.24
CA TYR A 6 -2.84 21.52 -10.65
C TYR A 6 -4.11 21.50 -11.52
N LEU A 7 -3.96 21.61 -12.85
CA LEU A 7 -5.08 21.55 -13.77
C LEU A 7 -5.71 20.15 -13.82
N LEU A 8 -4.88 19.10 -13.84
CA LEU A 8 -5.34 17.71 -13.83
C LEU A 8 -6.11 17.37 -12.54
N THR A 9 -5.60 17.79 -11.39
CA THR A 9 -6.30 17.59 -10.10
C THR A 9 -7.61 18.35 -10.00
N ARG A 10 -7.68 19.58 -10.53
CA ARG A 10 -8.93 20.37 -10.56
C ARG A 10 -9.95 19.79 -11.53
N PHE A 11 -9.51 19.32 -12.70
CA PHE A 11 -10.36 18.66 -13.69
C PHE A 11 -10.95 17.36 -13.14
N GLY A 12 -10.15 16.54 -12.47
CA GLY A 12 -10.61 15.28 -11.87
C GLY A 12 -11.67 15.43 -10.79
N LYS A 13 -11.77 16.61 -10.14
CA LYS A 13 -12.81 16.91 -9.12
C LYS A 13 -14.19 17.26 -9.72
N LEU A 14 -14.28 17.49 -11.02
CA LEU A 14 -15.55 17.81 -11.68
C LEU A 14 -16.42 16.56 -11.86
N SER A 15 -17.74 16.73 -11.94
CA SER A 15 -18.64 15.64 -12.33
C SER A 15 -18.36 15.19 -13.77
N LEU A 16 -18.66 13.92 -14.09
CA LEU A 16 -18.43 13.35 -15.43
C LEU A 16 -19.03 14.20 -16.56
N PHE A 17 -20.23 14.73 -16.32
CA PHE A 17 -20.89 15.65 -17.25
C PHE A 17 -20.08 16.94 -17.47
N ARG A 18 -19.61 17.58 -16.38
CA ARG A 18 -18.81 18.80 -16.46
C ARG A 18 -17.44 18.56 -17.11
N GLN A 19 -16.80 17.43 -16.84
CA GLN A 19 -15.57 17.02 -17.52
C GLN A 19 -15.79 16.89 -19.03
N THR A 20 -16.89 16.23 -19.42
CA THR A 20 -17.28 16.08 -20.82
C THR A 20 -17.51 17.45 -21.47
N CYS A 21 -18.25 18.35 -20.81
CA CYS A 21 -18.47 19.71 -21.31
C CYS A 21 -17.17 20.47 -21.55
N VAL A 22 -16.20 20.38 -20.63
CA VAL A 22 -14.89 21.06 -20.77
C VAL A 22 -14.12 20.51 -21.98
N VAL A 23 -14.08 19.18 -22.16
CA VAL A 23 -13.41 18.55 -23.30
C VAL A 23 -14.08 18.94 -24.61
N VAL A 24 -15.41 18.92 -24.66
CA VAL A 24 -16.18 19.28 -25.85
C VAL A 24 -16.02 20.77 -26.18
N LEU A 25 -16.03 21.65 -25.18
CA LEU A 25 -15.82 23.09 -25.38
C LEU A 25 -14.42 23.38 -25.94
N ALA A 26 -13.39 22.71 -25.43
CA ALA A 26 -12.04 22.81 -25.99
C ALA A 26 -11.98 22.31 -27.45
N ALA A 27 -12.71 21.21 -27.76
CA ALA A 27 -12.80 20.69 -29.12
C ALA A 27 -13.52 21.65 -30.07
N ILE A 28 -14.61 22.29 -29.65
CA ILE A 28 -15.33 23.32 -30.44
C ILE A 28 -14.40 24.48 -30.74
N ILE A 29 -13.75 25.05 -29.71
CA ILE A 29 -12.82 26.18 -29.88
C ILE A 29 -11.71 25.81 -30.87
N GLY A 30 -11.12 24.63 -30.75
CA GLY A 30 -10.07 24.17 -31.66
C GLY A 30 -10.57 24.00 -33.10
N ALA A 31 -11.72 23.32 -33.28
CA ALA A 31 -12.31 23.07 -34.59
C ALA A 31 -12.71 24.38 -35.29
N ASP A 32 -13.42 25.27 -34.60
CA ASP A 32 -13.90 26.53 -35.19
C ASP A 32 -12.74 27.51 -35.45
N THR A 33 -11.71 27.53 -34.60
CA THR A 33 -10.49 28.32 -34.86
C THR A 33 -9.79 27.84 -36.13
N LEU A 34 -9.67 26.52 -36.31
CA LEU A 34 -9.08 25.93 -37.50
C LEU A 34 -9.89 26.29 -38.76
N THR A 35 -11.22 26.18 -38.69
CA THR A 35 -12.15 26.56 -39.76
C THR A 35 -11.99 28.04 -40.12
N LEU A 36 -11.90 28.92 -39.12
CA LEU A 36 -11.74 30.36 -39.31
C LEU A 36 -10.40 30.70 -39.97
N VAL A 37 -9.30 30.08 -39.54
CA VAL A 37 -7.97 30.26 -40.16
C VAL A 37 -7.98 29.77 -41.61
N PHE A 38 -8.55 28.59 -41.88
CA PHE A 38 -8.64 28.05 -43.22
C PHE A 38 -9.39 29.00 -44.16
N TYR A 39 -10.57 29.47 -43.77
CA TYR A 39 -11.38 30.34 -44.61
C TYR A 39 -10.86 31.78 -44.72
N GLY A 40 -10.12 32.26 -43.71
CA GLY A 40 -9.40 33.53 -43.79
C GLY A 40 -8.28 33.54 -44.84
N ILE A 41 -7.73 32.37 -45.17
CA ILE A 41 -6.68 32.19 -46.20
C ILE A 41 -7.29 31.97 -47.59
N PHE A 42 -8.38 31.20 -47.68
CA PHE A 42 -8.91 30.73 -48.95
C PHE A 42 -10.10 31.52 -49.53
N PHE A 43 -10.63 32.54 -48.82
CA PHE A 43 -11.81 33.36 -49.19
C PHE A 43 -13.07 32.54 -49.56
N ALA A 44 -14.12 32.57 -48.74
CA ALA A 44 -15.37 31.85 -49.06
C ALA A 44 -16.66 32.53 -48.60
N ASP A 45 -17.67 32.47 -49.48
CA ASP A 45 -19.05 32.92 -49.26
C ASP A 45 -19.84 32.06 -48.26
N ARG A 46 -19.22 31.03 -47.65
CA ARG A 46 -19.89 29.99 -46.83
C ARG A 46 -19.40 29.88 -45.38
N LEU A 47 -18.57 30.82 -44.89
CA LEU A 47 -17.97 30.76 -43.55
C LEU A 47 -18.98 30.47 -42.42
N LEU A 48 -20.14 31.13 -42.42
CA LEU A 48 -21.15 30.95 -41.38
C LEU A 48 -21.79 29.56 -41.38
N LEU A 49 -22.05 28.99 -42.56
CA LEU A 49 -22.63 27.66 -42.70
C LEU A 49 -21.65 26.60 -42.21
N ASP A 50 -20.38 26.73 -42.59
CA ASP A 50 -19.34 25.78 -42.21
C ASP A 50 -19.05 25.84 -40.71
N LEU A 51 -18.98 27.03 -40.11
CA LEU A 51 -18.78 27.18 -38.66
C LEU A 51 -19.96 26.59 -37.86
N PHE A 52 -21.19 26.77 -38.35
CA PHE A 52 -22.36 26.12 -37.76
C PHE A 52 -22.29 24.59 -37.88
N LEU A 53 -21.96 24.06 -39.06
CA LEU A 53 -21.85 22.62 -39.28
C LEU A 53 -20.72 22.00 -38.45
N THR A 54 -19.54 22.65 -38.34
CA THR A 54 -18.42 22.15 -37.54
C THR A 54 -18.77 22.12 -36.06
N THR A 55 -19.42 23.16 -35.53
CA THR A 55 -19.90 23.17 -34.15
C THR A 55 -20.91 22.04 -33.91
N VAL A 56 -21.91 21.90 -34.78
CA VAL A 56 -22.96 20.87 -34.64
C VAL A 56 -22.37 19.47 -34.68
N ILE A 57 -21.50 19.17 -35.65
CA ILE A 57 -20.83 17.87 -35.78
C ILE A 57 -19.95 17.61 -34.55
N THR A 58 -19.18 18.60 -34.10
CA THR A 58 -18.28 18.47 -32.95
C THR A 58 -19.04 18.19 -31.66
N VAL A 59 -20.19 18.83 -31.44
CA VAL A 59 -21.05 18.53 -30.28
C VAL A 59 -21.69 17.16 -30.42
N ALA A 60 -22.27 16.85 -31.58
CA ALA A 60 -23.00 15.61 -31.82
C ALA A 60 -22.11 14.36 -31.69
N VAL A 61 -20.85 14.45 -32.09
CA VAL A 61 -19.89 13.33 -32.00
C VAL A 61 -19.04 13.42 -30.73
N GLY A 62 -18.52 14.60 -30.42
CA GLY A 62 -17.58 14.82 -29.33
C GLY A 62 -18.20 14.62 -27.94
N PHE A 63 -19.48 14.99 -27.76
CA PHE A 63 -20.13 14.84 -26.46
C PHE A 63 -20.39 13.36 -26.11
N PRO A 64 -21.03 12.54 -26.96
CA PRO A 64 -21.21 11.12 -26.67
C PRO A 64 -19.88 10.36 -26.53
N LEU A 65 -18.91 10.64 -27.41
CA LEU A 65 -17.61 9.96 -27.38
C LEU A 65 -16.79 10.34 -26.15
N GLY A 66 -16.72 11.64 -25.82
CA GLY A 66 -16.04 12.14 -24.64
C GLY A 66 -16.65 11.59 -23.36
N TYR A 67 -17.98 11.58 -23.26
CA TYR A 67 -18.68 10.99 -22.11
C TYR A 67 -18.39 9.50 -21.97
N PHE A 68 -18.43 8.75 -23.09
CA PHE A 68 -18.14 7.32 -23.12
C PHE A 68 -16.71 7.00 -22.66
N ILE A 69 -15.71 7.69 -23.21
CA ILE A 69 -14.30 7.48 -22.87
C ILE A 69 -14.05 7.79 -21.39
N LEU A 70 -14.52 8.96 -20.90
CA LEU A 70 -14.33 9.34 -19.50
C LEU A 70 -15.02 8.35 -18.54
N ARG A 71 -16.21 7.86 -18.90
CA ARG A 71 -16.93 6.84 -18.12
C ARG A 71 -16.15 5.53 -18.07
N GLN A 72 -15.59 5.10 -19.20
CA GLN A 72 -14.83 3.86 -19.29
C GLN A 72 -13.54 3.94 -18.46
N GLN A 73 -12.83 5.07 -18.53
CA GLN A 73 -11.64 5.33 -17.71
C GLN A 73 -11.96 5.29 -16.21
N LEU A 74 -13.06 5.95 -15.80
CA LEU A 74 -13.50 5.90 -14.41
C LEU A 74 -13.83 4.47 -13.97
N LYS A 75 -14.53 3.69 -14.82
CA LYS A 75 -14.89 2.30 -14.52
C LYS A 75 -13.64 1.42 -14.35
N LEU A 76 -12.65 1.56 -15.25
CA LEU A 76 -11.37 0.85 -15.17
C LEU A 76 -10.62 1.20 -13.88
N ALA A 77 -10.51 2.48 -13.55
CA ALA A 77 -9.87 2.92 -12.32
C ALA A 77 -10.56 2.35 -11.07
N LEU A 78 -11.90 2.34 -11.04
CA LEU A 78 -12.66 1.75 -9.95
C LEU A 78 -12.48 0.24 -9.85
N MET A 79 -12.43 -0.47 -10.98
CA MET A 79 -12.17 -1.91 -11.00
C MET A 79 -10.76 -2.24 -10.53
N ALA A 80 -9.76 -1.47 -10.98
CA ALA A 80 -8.38 -1.61 -10.53
C ALA A 80 -8.28 -1.39 -9.01
N ALA A 81 -8.90 -0.33 -8.48
CA ALA A 81 -8.95 -0.09 -7.05
C ALA A 81 -9.69 -1.20 -6.29
N LYS A 82 -10.71 -1.82 -6.88
CA LYS A 82 -11.40 -2.99 -6.30
C LYS A 82 -10.53 -4.24 -6.30
N LEU A 83 -9.78 -4.48 -7.36
CA LEU A 83 -8.84 -5.59 -7.45
C LEU A 83 -7.69 -5.41 -6.45
N ASP A 84 -7.14 -4.21 -6.36
CA ASP A 84 -6.13 -3.85 -5.37
C ASP A 84 -6.65 -4.03 -3.94
N ARG A 85 -7.90 -3.60 -3.67
CA ARG A 85 -8.59 -3.89 -2.41
C ARG A 85 -8.88 -5.38 -2.17
N ALA A 86 -8.96 -6.19 -3.22
CA ALA A 86 -9.23 -7.63 -3.15
C ALA A 86 -7.94 -8.46 -3.13
N ALA A 87 -6.79 -7.88 -3.47
CA ALA A 87 -5.51 -8.49 -3.22
C ALA A 87 -5.38 -8.65 -1.71
N ARG A 88 -5.27 -9.90 -1.25
CA ARG A 88 -5.07 -10.22 0.18
C ARG A 88 -3.61 -10.42 0.56
N ILE A 89 -2.77 -10.67 -0.44
CA ILE A 89 -1.40 -11.14 -0.29
C ILE A 89 -0.44 -10.09 -0.86
N ASP A 90 0.67 -9.88 -0.19
CA ASP A 90 1.83 -9.13 -0.70
C ASP A 90 2.57 -9.98 -1.74
N HIS A 91 2.61 -9.49 -2.98
CA HIS A 91 3.18 -10.20 -4.12
C HIS A 91 4.68 -10.53 -3.98
N LEU A 92 5.42 -9.76 -3.17
CA LEU A 92 6.84 -10.02 -2.98
C LEU A 92 7.04 -11.16 -1.99
N THR A 93 6.39 -11.11 -0.83
CA THR A 93 6.69 -12.00 0.31
C THR A 93 5.72 -13.17 0.46
N SER A 94 4.62 -13.19 -0.30
CA SER A 94 3.52 -14.15 -0.18
C SER A 94 2.82 -14.17 1.20
N LEU A 95 3.14 -13.22 2.08
CA LEU A 95 2.42 -12.96 3.32
C LEU A 95 1.14 -12.16 3.04
N ALA A 96 0.27 -12.01 4.04
CA ALA A 96 -0.83 -11.06 3.91
C ALA A 96 -0.30 -9.64 3.67
N ASN A 97 -1.05 -8.83 2.94
CA ASN A 97 -0.72 -7.41 2.87
C ASN A 97 -1.22 -6.67 4.11
N ARG A 98 -0.79 -5.42 4.26
CA ARG A 98 -1.22 -4.53 5.34
C ARG A 98 -2.73 -4.58 5.54
N LYS A 99 -3.51 -4.34 4.49
CA LYS A 99 -4.97 -4.23 4.61
C LYS A 99 -5.59 -5.51 5.19
N THR A 100 -5.21 -6.67 4.68
CA THR A 100 -5.72 -7.96 5.14
C THR A 100 -5.33 -8.26 6.58
N PHE A 101 -4.12 -7.90 7.00
CA PHE A 101 -3.71 -8.03 8.40
C PHE A 101 -4.65 -7.29 9.35
N PHE A 102 -4.91 -6.00 9.07
CA PHE A 102 -5.78 -5.18 9.93
C PHE A 102 -7.20 -5.73 9.94
N GLU A 103 -7.77 -6.06 8.77
CA GLU A 103 -9.13 -6.62 8.68
C GLU A 103 -9.27 -7.94 9.45
N GLU A 104 -8.31 -8.86 9.33
CA GLU A 104 -8.37 -10.17 9.99
C GLU A 104 -8.05 -10.08 11.48
N ALA A 105 -7.06 -9.28 11.88
CA ALA A 105 -6.72 -9.08 13.29
C ALA A 105 -7.84 -8.36 14.04
N GLU A 106 -8.51 -7.38 13.42
CA GLU A 106 -9.62 -6.66 14.04
C GLU A 106 -10.84 -7.58 14.24
N ALA A 107 -11.11 -8.45 13.26
CA ALA A 107 -12.14 -9.48 13.39
C ALA A 107 -11.85 -10.47 14.52
N ILE A 108 -10.58 -10.84 14.74
CA ILE A 108 -10.18 -11.71 15.86
C ILE A 108 -10.35 -10.98 17.19
N VAL A 109 -9.79 -9.78 17.34
CA VAL A 109 -9.85 -9.00 18.59
C VAL A 109 -11.30 -8.64 18.97
N GLY A 110 -12.15 -8.39 17.98
CA GLY A 110 -13.58 -8.10 18.20
C GLY A 110 -14.45 -9.33 18.47
N SER A 111 -13.91 -10.55 18.40
CA SER A 111 -14.66 -11.79 18.64
C SER A 111 -14.87 -12.03 20.13
N GLU A 112 -16.09 -12.41 20.54
CA GLU A 112 -16.39 -12.80 21.93
C GLU A 112 -15.58 -14.02 22.41
N ALA A 113 -15.11 -14.85 21.47
CA ALA A 113 -14.30 -16.03 21.77
C ALA A 113 -12.82 -15.70 22.03
N PHE A 114 -12.36 -14.51 21.62
CA PHE A 114 -10.97 -14.11 21.77
C PHE A 114 -10.66 -13.75 23.23
N LYS A 115 -9.63 -14.39 23.78
CA LYS A 115 -9.26 -14.23 25.20
C LYS A 115 -7.88 -13.62 25.40
N GLU A 116 -6.94 -14.00 24.56
CA GLU A 116 -5.56 -13.54 24.63
C GLU A 116 -4.89 -13.65 23.26
N GLY A 117 -3.86 -12.84 23.06
CA GLY A 117 -3.04 -12.84 21.86
C GLY A 117 -1.94 -11.81 21.98
N ALA A 118 -1.09 -11.73 20.96
CA ALA A 118 0.00 -10.75 20.94
C ALA A 118 0.27 -10.26 19.53
N VAL A 119 0.64 -8.99 19.44
CA VAL A 119 1.17 -8.38 18.21
C VAL A 119 2.68 -8.31 18.31
N LEU A 120 3.35 -8.79 17.26
CA LEU A 120 4.76 -8.57 17.01
C LEU A 120 4.86 -7.61 15.83
N PHE A 121 5.50 -6.48 16.04
CA PHE A 121 5.84 -5.52 15.00
C PHE A 121 7.35 -5.55 14.76
N MET A 122 7.75 -5.72 13.52
CA MET A 122 9.10 -6.10 13.14
C MET A 122 9.61 -5.21 12.03
N ASP A 123 10.90 -4.91 12.06
CA ASP A 123 11.55 -4.16 10.99
C ASP A 123 12.98 -4.67 10.78
N ALA A 124 13.33 -4.83 9.50
CA ALA A 124 14.62 -5.34 9.06
C ALA A 124 15.75 -4.34 9.36
N ASP A 125 16.72 -4.78 10.16
CA ASP A 125 17.80 -3.89 10.60
C ASP A 125 18.73 -3.51 9.44
N HIS A 126 18.99 -2.22 9.28
CA HIS A 126 19.91 -1.68 8.27
C HIS A 126 19.57 -2.08 6.83
N PHE A 127 18.30 -2.37 6.51
CA PHE A 127 17.89 -2.85 5.19
C PHE A 127 18.20 -1.88 4.05
N LYS A 128 18.07 -0.56 4.28
CA LYS A 128 18.54 0.44 3.31
C LYS A 128 19.99 0.23 2.90
N SER A 129 20.88 -0.07 3.84
CA SER A 129 22.29 -0.30 3.54
C SER A 129 22.51 -1.63 2.81
N ILE A 130 21.64 -2.63 2.95
CA ILE A 130 21.65 -3.83 2.10
C ILE A 130 21.31 -3.43 0.65
N ASN A 131 20.27 -2.64 0.43
CA ASN A 131 19.92 -2.13 -0.90
C ASN A 131 21.06 -1.30 -1.52
N ASP A 132 21.66 -0.41 -0.74
CA ASP A 132 22.74 0.47 -1.22
C ASP A 132 24.00 -0.33 -1.60
N THR A 133 24.25 -1.47 -0.93
CA THR A 133 25.45 -2.30 -1.15
C THR A 133 25.26 -3.35 -2.25
N PHE A 134 24.11 -4.03 -2.26
CA PHE A 134 23.87 -5.20 -3.10
C PHE A 134 22.79 -4.98 -4.18
N GLY A 135 22.16 -3.81 -4.19
CA GLY A 135 21.09 -3.45 -5.11
C GLY A 135 19.71 -3.98 -4.69
N HIS A 136 18.68 -3.38 -5.26
CA HIS A 136 17.27 -3.69 -4.93
C HIS A 136 16.86 -5.14 -5.24
N ALA A 137 17.51 -5.79 -6.21
CA ALA A 137 17.21 -7.20 -6.51
C ALA A 137 17.53 -8.12 -5.33
N ILE A 138 18.68 -7.90 -4.68
CA ILE A 138 19.07 -8.64 -3.49
C ILE A 138 18.23 -8.23 -2.29
N GLY A 139 17.93 -6.94 -2.12
CA GLY A 139 16.99 -6.49 -1.09
C GLY A 139 15.62 -7.17 -1.20
N ASN A 140 15.09 -7.32 -2.41
CA ASN A 140 13.84 -8.03 -2.65
C ASN A 140 13.93 -9.51 -2.28
N ALA A 141 15.05 -10.18 -2.60
CA ALA A 141 15.29 -11.57 -2.21
C ALA A 141 15.39 -11.73 -0.69
N VAL A 142 16.00 -10.76 0.01
CA VAL A 142 16.03 -10.73 1.48
C VAL A 142 14.62 -10.64 2.04
N LEU A 143 13.78 -9.75 1.54
CA LEU A 143 12.40 -9.62 2.01
C LEU A 143 11.57 -10.88 1.76
N GLN A 144 11.74 -11.51 0.59
CA GLN A 144 11.13 -12.79 0.25
C GLN A 144 11.44 -13.86 1.29
N GLU A 145 12.73 -14.04 1.60
CA GLU A 145 13.18 -15.05 2.53
C GLU A 145 12.79 -14.71 3.98
N MET A 146 12.82 -13.42 4.36
CA MET A 146 12.27 -12.99 5.65
C MET A 146 10.78 -13.37 5.79
N GLY A 147 10.00 -13.19 4.73
CA GLY A 147 8.60 -13.63 4.69
C GLY A 147 8.45 -15.13 4.90
N SER A 148 9.28 -15.93 4.23
CA SER A 148 9.36 -17.40 4.41
C SER A 148 9.69 -17.80 5.84
N VAL A 149 10.72 -17.18 6.44
CA VAL A 149 11.15 -17.41 7.82
C VAL A 149 10.02 -17.09 8.80
N ILE A 150 9.34 -15.95 8.65
CA ILE A 150 8.20 -15.58 9.48
C ILE A 150 7.10 -16.63 9.36
N ARG A 151 6.70 -17.00 8.14
CA ARG A 151 5.60 -17.96 7.93
C ARG A 151 5.91 -19.33 8.53
N SER A 152 7.14 -19.82 8.38
CA SER A 152 7.57 -21.10 8.97
C SER A 152 7.68 -21.08 10.50
N SER A 153 7.77 -19.88 11.09
CA SER A 153 7.95 -19.70 12.52
C SER A 153 6.65 -19.55 13.30
N ILE A 154 5.49 -19.52 12.62
CA ILE A 154 4.17 -19.32 13.23
C ILE A 154 3.22 -20.47 12.84
N ARG A 155 2.07 -20.55 13.53
CA ARG A 155 1.03 -21.54 13.21
C ARG A 155 0.16 -21.07 12.06
N GLU A 156 -0.64 -21.98 11.52
CA GLU A 156 -1.60 -21.65 10.47
C GLU A 156 -2.69 -20.68 10.94
N SER A 157 -3.07 -20.75 12.23
CA SER A 157 -4.03 -19.86 12.87
C SER A 157 -3.51 -18.45 13.12
N ASP A 158 -2.20 -18.24 13.06
CA ASP A 158 -1.57 -16.95 13.29
C ASP A 158 -1.53 -16.14 11.98
N LEU A 159 -1.59 -14.82 12.11
CA LEU A 159 -1.52 -13.91 10.97
C LEU A 159 -0.09 -13.40 10.80
N ALA A 160 0.41 -13.37 9.57
CA ALA A 160 1.66 -12.70 9.22
C ALA A 160 1.46 -11.84 7.99
N ALA A 161 2.01 -10.63 8.03
CA ALA A 161 1.86 -9.66 6.97
C ALA A 161 3.07 -8.78 6.77
N ARG A 162 3.22 -8.28 5.56
CA ARG A 162 4.11 -7.16 5.25
C ARG A 162 3.33 -5.85 5.32
N ILE A 163 3.72 -4.98 6.24
CA ILE A 163 3.00 -3.75 6.56
C ILE A 163 3.57 -2.54 5.79
N GLY A 164 4.87 -2.57 5.52
CA GLY A 164 5.60 -1.50 4.86
C GLY A 164 6.69 -2.01 3.94
N GLY A 165 7.67 -1.15 3.63
CA GLY A 165 8.80 -1.52 2.76
C GLY A 165 9.64 -2.65 3.35
N GLU A 166 10.05 -2.50 4.60
CA GLU A 166 10.91 -3.45 5.35
C GLU A 166 10.28 -3.88 6.68
N GLU A 167 8.99 -3.58 6.85
CA GLU A 167 8.22 -3.76 8.07
C GLU A 167 7.25 -4.94 7.95
N PHE A 168 7.21 -5.77 8.98
CA PHE A 168 6.36 -6.95 9.08
C PHE A 168 5.57 -6.92 10.39
N ALA A 169 4.38 -7.52 10.37
CA ALA A 169 3.59 -7.74 11.57
C ALA A 169 3.15 -9.19 11.66
N VAL A 170 3.07 -9.68 12.90
CA VAL A 170 2.49 -10.97 13.23
C VAL A 170 1.46 -10.78 14.34
N PHE A 171 0.30 -11.41 14.19
CA PHE A 171 -0.70 -11.52 15.23
C PHE A 171 -0.78 -12.97 15.67
N LEU A 172 -0.35 -13.24 16.91
CA LEU A 172 -0.42 -14.56 17.51
C LEU A 172 -1.76 -14.72 18.22
N VAL A 173 -2.52 -15.73 17.81
CA VAL A 173 -3.85 -16.03 18.36
C VAL A 173 -3.68 -16.96 19.55
N GLU A 174 -4.36 -16.67 20.67
CA GLU A 174 -4.32 -17.50 21.89
C GLU A 174 -2.89 -17.71 22.41
N ALA A 175 -2.09 -16.65 22.38
CA ALA A 175 -0.69 -16.67 22.80
C ALA A 175 -0.45 -15.77 24.02
N GLY A 176 -0.17 -16.41 25.16
CA GLY A 176 0.36 -15.75 26.35
C GLY A 176 1.84 -15.34 26.20
N ARG A 177 2.41 -14.80 27.29
CA ARG A 177 3.78 -14.23 27.32
C ARG A 177 4.86 -15.19 26.83
N ASP A 178 4.97 -16.35 27.46
CA ASP A 178 6.09 -17.26 27.21
C ASP A 178 6.06 -17.78 25.78
N LYS A 179 4.85 -18.08 25.27
CA LYS A 179 4.69 -18.53 23.88
C LYS A 179 5.04 -17.43 22.89
N THR A 180 4.62 -16.20 23.17
CA THR A 180 4.91 -15.03 22.36
C THR A 180 6.42 -14.79 22.24
N LEU A 181 7.13 -14.83 23.37
CA LEU A 181 8.58 -14.66 23.40
C LEU A 181 9.31 -15.81 22.70
N GLU A 182 8.85 -17.07 22.87
CA GLU A 182 9.40 -18.22 22.16
C GLU A 182 9.30 -18.06 20.64
N VAL A 183 8.12 -17.64 20.14
CA VAL A 183 7.90 -17.42 18.71
C VAL A 183 8.76 -16.25 18.20
N ALA A 184 8.80 -15.14 18.93
CA ALA A 184 9.59 -13.97 18.56
C ALA A 184 11.10 -14.29 18.50
N GLU A 185 11.61 -15.01 19.49
CA GLU A 185 13.03 -15.42 19.52
C GLU A 185 13.34 -16.43 18.42
N ARG A 186 12.43 -17.37 18.13
CA ARG A 186 12.56 -18.26 16.98
C ARG A 186 12.67 -17.48 15.67
N ILE A 187 11.80 -16.49 15.46
CA ILE A 187 11.87 -15.62 14.27
C ILE A 187 13.23 -14.93 14.23
N ARG A 188 13.61 -14.23 15.31
CA ARG A 188 14.85 -13.45 15.38
C ARG A 188 16.10 -14.29 15.11
N GLN A 189 16.19 -15.48 15.70
CA GLN A 189 17.32 -16.39 15.47
C GLN A 189 17.35 -16.92 14.04
N ASN A 190 16.20 -17.31 13.48
CA ASN A 190 16.10 -17.85 12.13
C ASN A 190 16.42 -16.79 11.05
N MET A 191 16.21 -15.50 11.32
CA MET A 191 16.57 -14.41 10.38
C MET A 191 18.06 -14.43 10.00
N ARG A 192 18.94 -14.88 10.89
CA ARG A 192 20.38 -15.00 10.61
C ARG A 192 20.68 -16.01 9.50
N GLY A 193 19.76 -16.93 9.22
CA GLY A 193 19.84 -17.89 8.12
C GLY A 193 19.58 -17.27 6.75
N VAL A 194 18.84 -16.15 6.68
CA VAL A 194 18.45 -15.48 5.44
C VAL A 194 19.67 -15.16 4.58
N ARG A 195 20.76 -14.71 5.21
CA ARG A 195 22.00 -14.32 4.52
C ARG A 195 22.57 -15.43 3.63
N ARG A 196 22.46 -16.70 4.07
CA ARG A 196 22.93 -17.86 3.29
C ARG A 196 22.01 -18.14 2.11
N ALA A 197 20.70 -18.03 2.30
CA ALA A 197 19.72 -18.25 1.24
C ALA A 197 19.86 -17.23 0.09
N VAL A 198 20.25 -16.00 0.41
CA VAL A 198 20.44 -14.93 -0.59
C VAL A 198 21.88 -14.76 -1.08
N GLY A 199 22.82 -15.58 -0.61
CA GLY A 199 24.22 -15.54 -1.03
C GLY A 199 25.04 -14.34 -0.52
N ILE A 200 24.69 -13.79 0.64
CA ILE A 200 25.43 -12.70 1.30
C ILE A 200 26.12 -13.26 2.55
N GLU A 201 27.37 -13.66 2.45
CA GLU A 201 28.06 -14.29 3.60
C GLU A 201 28.58 -13.27 4.62
N ASP A 202 29.02 -12.10 4.15
CA ASP A 202 29.73 -11.09 4.96
C ASP A 202 28.81 -10.14 5.73
N ARG A 203 27.50 -10.35 5.68
CA ARG A 203 26.53 -9.46 6.34
C ARG A 203 25.44 -10.23 7.06
N GLU A 204 25.27 -9.94 8.34
CA GLU A 204 24.14 -10.47 9.09
C GLU A 204 22.85 -9.75 8.70
N ILE A 205 21.78 -10.53 8.63
CA ILE A 205 20.42 -10.05 8.43
C ILE A 205 19.70 -10.30 9.74
N THR A 206 19.34 -9.21 10.40
CA THR A 206 18.68 -9.23 11.72
C THR A 206 17.40 -8.42 11.66
N VAL A 207 16.58 -8.60 12.69
CA VAL A 207 15.31 -7.91 12.83
C VAL A 207 15.18 -7.41 14.26
N SER A 208 14.68 -6.19 14.41
CA SER A 208 14.23 -5.68 15.70
C SER A 208 12.74 -6.00 15.87
N ILE A 209 12.32 -6.44 17.06
CA ILE A 209 10.94 -6.86 17.31
C ILE A 209 10.37 -6.10 18.51
N GLY A 210 9.29 -5.35 18.27
CA GLY A 210 8.44 -4.77 19.30
C GLY A 210 7.20 -5.63 19.53
N ILE A 211 6.90 -5.96 20.77
CA ILE A 211 5.80 -6.87 21.12
C ILE A 211 4.82 -6.19 22.06
N CYS A 212 3.53 -6.35 21.81
CA CYS A 212 2.50 -6.04 22.80
C CYS A 212 1.56 -7.24 22.96
N LEU A 213 1.43 -7.75 24.19
CA LEU A 213 0.36 -8.70 24.50
C LEU A 213 -0.95 -7.94 24.67
N HIS A 214 -2.01 -8.50 24.13
CA HIS A 214 -3.36 -7.99 24.29
C HIS A 214 -3.77 -8.01 25.77
N GLY A 215 -4.22 -6.86 26.26
CA GLY A 215 -4.83 -6.70 27.57
C GLY A 215 -6.35 -6.55 27.48
N PRO A 216 -7.08 -6.87 28.57
CA PRO A 216 -8.53 -6.71 28.61
C PRO A 216 -8.97 -5.29 28.22
N GLY A 217 -9.96 -5.20 27.32
CA GLY A 217 -10.55 -3.94 26.88
C GLY A 217 -9.69 -3.10 25.92
N GLN A 218 -8.52 -3.61 25.49
CA GLN A 218 -7.70 -2.93 24.49
C GLN A 218 -8.19 -3.20 23.07
N THR A 219 -8.13 -2.17 22.24
CA THR A 219 -8.39 -2.29 20.80
C THR A 219 -7.15 -2.81 20.06
N LEU A 220 -7.32 -3.24 18.81
CA LEU A 220 -6.21 -3.59 17.94
C LEU A 220 -5.24 -2.40 17.75
N ASP A 221 -5.76 -1.18 17.63
CA ASP A 221 -4.96 0.03 17.47
C ASP A 221 -4.09 0.30 18.70
N ASP A 222 -4.61 0.09 19.91
CA ASP A 222 -3.85 0.26 21.16
C ASP A 222 -2.65 -0.69 21.22
N ILE A 223 -2.85 -1.96 20.90
CA ILE A 223 -1.79 -2.98 20.96
C ILE A 223 -0.76 -2.79 19.85
N LEU A 224 -1.18 -2.37 18.64
CA LEU A 224 -0.28 -2.07 17.54
C LEU A 224 0.59 -0.85 17.83
N LEU A 225 -0.03 0.23 18.33
CA LEU A 225 0.70 1.44 18.72
C LEU A 225 1.76 1.11 19.78
N ARG A 226 1.42 0.25 20.73
CA ARG A 226 2.36 -0.16 21.77
C ARG A 226 3.48 -1.07 21.26
N ALA A 227 3.17 -1.99 20.35
CA ALA A 227 4.17 -2.83 19.69
C ALA A 227 5.15 -1.98 18.85
N ASP A 228 4.66 -0.97 18.14
CA ASP A 228 5.49 -0.01 17.39
C ASP A 228 6.41 0.81 18.31
N GLN A 229 5.90 1.30 19.44
CA GLN A 229 6.73 1.95 20.46
C GLN A 229 7.84 1.04 20.97
N ASN A 230 7.54 -0.24 21.19
CA ASN A 230 8.53 -1.21 21.64
C ASN A 230 9.56 -1.51 20.54
N LEU A 231 9.15 -1.54 19.27
CA LEU A 231 10.06 -1.69 18.13
C LEU A 231 11.03 -0.51 18.05
N TYR A 232 10.54 0.71 18.24
CA TYR A 232 11.38 1.90 18.33
C TYR A 232 12.41 1.79 19.46
N VAL A 233 12.01 1.30 20.64
CA VAL A 233 12.93 1.03 21.75
C VAL A 233 13.96 -0.04 21.39
N ALA A 234 13.56 -1.13 20.72
CA ALA A 234 14.48 -2.18 20.27
C ALA A 234 15.56 -1.63 19.32
N LYS A 235 15.16 -0.81 18.33
CA LYS A 235 16.10 -0.15 17.41
C LYS A 235 17.08 0.76 18.13
N ASN A 236 16.64 1.47 19.17
CA ASN A 236 17.49 2.36 19.96
C ASN A 236 18.39 1.63 20.97
N ARG A 237 18.06 0.40 21.35
CA ARG A 237 18.88 -0.45 22.23
C ARG A 237 20.04 -1.14 21.51
N GLY A 238 20.19 -0.91 20.21
CA GLY A 238 21.25 -1.51 19.41
C GLY A 238 20.78 -2.53 18.38
N ARG A 239 19.47 -2.67 18.16
CA ARG A 239 18.85 -3.59 17.18
C ARG A 239 19.05 -5.06 17.53
N ASP A 240 18.64 -5.99 16.64
CA ASP A 240 18.69 -7.45 16.85
C ASP A 240 18.19 -7.89 18.24
N CYS A 241 17.10 -7.28 18.70
CA CYS A 241 16.56 -7.54 20.04
C CYS A 241 15.04 -7.45 20.08
N ILE A 242 14.50 -7.99 21.16
CA ILE A 242 13.07 -8.02 21.45
C ILE A 242 12.79 -7.06 22.59
N VAL A 243 11.75 -6.26 22.45
CA VAL A 243 11.19 -5.44 23.52
C VAL A 243 9.70 -5.73 23.59
N ALA A 244 9.22 -6.11 24.77
CA ALA A 244 7.83 -6.52 24.95
C ALA A 244 7.16 -5.77 26.08
N THR A 245 5.84 -5.58 25.98
CA THR A 245 5.00 -5.09 27.08
C THR A 245 3.72 -5.93 27.13
N THR A 246 3.12 -6.03 28.30
CA THR A 246 1.71 -6.41 28.43
C THR A 246 0.88 -5.14 28.32
N GLY A 247 -0.30 -5.17 27.68
CA GLY A 247 -1.18 -4.04 27.40
C GLY A 247 -0.90 -2.69 28.10
N PHE A 248 -1.06 -2.62 29.43
CA PHE A 248 -0.80 -1.43 30.26
C PHE A 248 0.41 -1.57 31.20
N GLY A 249 1.10 -2.70 31.15
CA GLY A 249 2.19 -3.08 32.05
C GLY A 249 3.57 -2.54 31.64
N PRO A 250 4.57 -2.77 32.51
CA PRO A 250 5.95 -2.37 32.26
C PRO A 250 6.57 -3.14 31.08
N VAL A 251 7.63 -2.57 30.51
CA VAL A 251 8.45 -3.20 29.47
C VAL A 251 9.23 -4.37 30.08
N PHE A 252 9.28 -5.49 29.36
CA PHE A 252 10.09 -6.65 29.65
C PHE A 252 10.86 -7.13 28.41
N ALA A 253 11.90 -7.90 28.67
CA ALA A 253 12.69 -8.63 27.69
C ALA A 253 12.53 -10.13 27.99
#